data_AF-A0A8J8PSW8-F1
#
_entry.id   AF-A0A8J8PSW8-F1
#
_cell.length_a   1.000
_cell.length_b   1.000
_cell.length_c   1.000
_cell.angle_alpha   90.00
_cell.angle_beta   90.00
_cell.angle_gamma   90.00
#
_symmetry.space_group_name_H-M   'P 1'
#
loop_
_entity.id
_entity.type
_entity.pdbx_description
1 polymer ?
#
loop_
_entity_poly.entity_id
_entity_poly.type
_entity_poly.pdbx_seq_one_letter_code
_entity_poly.pdbx_strand_id
1 'polypeptide(L)'
;MQDKLRQVYGLDKYGSKIPEWTEDLKYEFVKEVIGNKIYEAREWINNMNKILEELKDKVNVKGWIFSREMTSFIKDPYRHLVKKLFIYFHDLLRGRITVEEFITKGKQAINSSFSSNMRSIYQIWGFSSIILLLGDYGFNVVYPEHKYLNFDRSGKQKLGIIPPNVVLQRLSSAFSFFLEAPRPIAWEDGSDLERVWRLYSTLRPDMMIYRGFQIDILDLENSDIPIKRPSYILEFKELDNWWKRWRYLKEYKPLSGNEWRARWIKGLYNGLVEVLNKLPEDLPDFKDSKSKRIREYEIIYLYNNIYKPKDKGVLASRVTVSEEIKTKINNEIMVIDNIAFNYNKFEDLVDDMLRGNVVGKGEVDVTRLAYKFALERKDEFLKWLKNQGIDNIDLSNDFNY
;
A
#
# COMPACT_ATOMS: atom_id res chain seq x y z
N MET A 1 -14.29 10.72 32.12
CA MET A 1 -13.03 10.07 31.69
C MET A 1 -11.83 10.55 32.48
N GLN A 2 -11.56 11.86 32.52
CA GLN A 2 -10.41 12.42 33.25
C GLN A 2 -10.36 11.98 34.72
N ASP A 3 -11.50 11.97 35.43
CA ASP A 3 -11.54 11.51 36.83
C ASP A 3 -11.22 10.02 36.98
N LYS A 4 -11.67 9.17 36.04
CA LYS A 4 -11.32 7.74 36.02
C LYS A 4 -9.83 7.53 35.74
N LEU A 5 -9.23 8.35 34.87
CA LEU A 5 -7.79 8.31 34.59
C LEU A 5 -6.95 8.78 35.78
N ARG A 6 -7.46 9.73 36.58
CA ARG A 6 -6.80 10.15 37.83
C ARG A 6 -6.75 9.03 38.86
N GLN A 7 -7.73 8.14 38.89
CA GLN A 7 -7.75 6.99 39.80
C GLN A 7 -6.63 5.98 39.51
N VAL A 8 -6.12 5.92 38.27
CA VAL A 8 -5.05 5.00 37.88
C VAL A 8 -3.67 5.68 37.78
N TYR A 9 -3.60 7.01 37.91
CA TYR A 9 -2.33 7.74 37.83
C TYR A 9 -1.41 7.36 38.99
N GLY A 10 -0.21 6.87 38.67
CA GLY A 10 0.79 6.49 39.67
C GLY A 10 0.39 5.30 40.54
N LEU A 11 -0.63 4.52 40.14
CA LEU A 11 -1.17 3.40 40.90
C LEU A 11 -0.13 2.29 41.14
N ASP A 12 0.76 2.07 40.17
CA ASP A 12 1.88 1.13 40.34
C ASP A 12 3.13 1.63 39.62
N LYS A 13 4.07 2.13 40.41
CA LYS A 13 5.38 2.64 39.96
C LYS A 13 6.19 1.61 39.17
N TYR A 14 6.00 0.32 39.45
CA TYR A 14 6.76 -0.79 38.87
C TYR A 14 5.98 -1.56 37.80
N GLY A 15 4.65 -1.37 37.70
CA GLY A 15 3.79 -1.98 36.69
C GLY A 15 3.60 -3.50 36.82
N SER A 16 3.82 -4.07 38.01
CA SER A 16 3.74 -5.51 38.28
C SER A 16 2.41 -5.98 38.88
N LYS A 17 1.58 -5.07 39.41
CA LYS A 17 0.28 -5.34 40.05
C LYS A 17 -0.80 -4.43 39.50
N ILE A 18 -0.96 -4.42 38.17
CA ILE A 18 -1.98 -3.64 37.48
C ILE A 18 -3.34 -4.34 37.63
N PRO A 19 -4.37 -3.70 38.23
CA PRO A 19 -5.69 -4.31 38.36
C PRO A 19 -6.34 -4.57 37.00
N GLU A 20 -7.02 -5.71 36.82
CA GLU A 20 -7.65 -6.08 35.54
C GLU A 20 -8.69 -5.06 35.06
N TRP A 21 -9.43 -4.43 35.97
CA TRP A 21 -10.44 -3.41 35.63
C TRP A 21 -9.83 -2.19 34.90
N THR A 22 -8.52 -1.95 35.04
CA THR A 22 -7.84 -0.86 34.32
C THR A 22 -7.80 -1.10 32.81
N GLU A 23 -7.96 -2.35 32.36
CA GLU A 23 -8.12 -2.68 30.94
C GLU A 23 -9.39 -2.05 30.37
N ASP A 24 -10.51 -2.13 31.10
CA ASP A 24 -11.80 -1.57 30.67
C ASP A 24 -11.72 -0.06 30.47
N LEU A 25 -10.88 0.64 31.24
CA LEU A 25 -10.66 2.07 31.09
C LEU A 25 -10.05 2.42 29.72
N LYS A 26 -9.17 1.56 29.18
CA LYS A 26 -8.66 1.74 27.81
C LYS A 26 -9.76 1.55 26.78
N TYR A 27 -10.67 0.58 26.99
CA TYR A 27 -11.83 0.40 26.12
C TYR A 27 -12.72 1.64 26.16
N GLU A 28 -13.08 2.14 27.35
CA GLU A 28 -13.88 3.37 27.47
C GLU A 28 -13.21 4.57 26.79
N PHE A 29 -11.90 4.73 26.93
CA PHE A 29 -11.15 5.81 26.30
C PHE A 29 -11.20 5.71 24.77
N VAL A 30 -11.03 4.51 24.19
CA VAL A 30 -11.21 4.31 22.75
C VAL A 30 -12.63 4.65 22.32
N LYS A 31 -13.65 4.28 23.11
CA LYS A 31 -15.06 4.62 22.83
C LYS A 31 -15.26 6.11 22.72
N GLU A 32 -14.70 6.87 23.65
CA GLU A 32 -14.81 8.33 23.68
C GLU A 32 -14.13 8.97 22.48
N VAL A 33 -12.97 8.47 22.06
CA VAL A 33 -12.19 9.06 20.96
C VAL A 33 -12.78 8.75 19.59
N ILE A 34 -13.22 7.51 19.36
CA ILE A 34 -13.62 7.04 18.03
C ILE A 34 -15.15 7.00 17.86
N GLY A 35 -15.88 6.74 18.94
CA GLY A 35 -17.34 6.67 18.94
C GLY A 35 -17.88 5.76 17.83
N ASN A 36 -18.81 6.30 17.04
CA ASN A 36 -19.50 5.55 15.99
C ASN A 36 -18.66 5.30 14.73
N LYS A 37 -17.47 5.90 14.59
CA LYS A 37 -16.58 5.64 13.44
C LYS A 37 -16.11 4.19 13.38
N ILE A 38 -16.25 3.43 14.48
CA ILE A 38 -15.98 2.00 14.49
C ILE A 38 -16.93 1.23 13.56
N TYR A 39 -18.17 1.68 13.40
CA TYR A 39 -19.14 1.06 12.50
C TYR A 39 -18.76 1.31 11.04
N GLU A 40 -18.36 2.54 10.71
CA GLU A 40 -17.83 2.90 9.39
C GLU A 40 -16.64 2.00 9.03
N ALA A 41 -15.70 1.77 9.96
CA ALA A 41 -14.59 0.85 9.71
C ALA A 41 -15.05 -0.58 9.39
N ARG A 42 -16.07 -1.08 10.09
CA ARG A 42 -16.64 -2.42 9.80
C ARG A 42 -17.30 -2.45 8.42
N GLU A 43 -17.99 -1.39 8.01
CA GLU A 43 -18.57 -1.29 6.67
C GLU A 43 -17.50 -1.30 5.58
N TRP A 44 -16.42 -0.53 5.75
CA TRP A 44 -15.31 -0.49 4.80
C TRP A 44 -14.62 -1.85 4.69
N ILE A 45 -14.38 -2.53 5.83
CA ILE A 45 -13.85 -3.90 5.87
C ILE A 45 -14.76 -4.86 5.09
N ASN A 46 -16.07 -4.78 5.30
CA ASN A 46 -17.03 -5.63 4.60
C ASN A 46 -17.02 -5.40 3.08
N ASN A 47 -16.98 -4.15 2.63
CA ASN A 47 -16.91 -3.82 1.20
C ASN A 47 -15.60 -4.32 0.57
N MET A 48 -14.47 -4.15 1.26
CA MET A 48 -13.19 -4.69 0.82
C MET A 48 -13.22 -6.22 0.72
N ASN A 49 -13.73 -6.91 1.75
CA ASN A 49 -13.79 -8.37 1.76
C ASN A 49 -14.69 -8.92 0.64
N LYS A 50 -15.81 -8.27 0.33
CA LYS A 50 -16.68 -8.66 -0.79
C LYS A 50 -15.92 -8.68 -2.11
N ILE A 51 -15.24 -7.59 -2.45
CA ILE A 51 -14.45 -7.51 -3.69
C ILE A 51 -13.33 -8.55 -3.70
N LEU A 52 -12.62 -8.73 -2.57
CA LEU A 52 -11.55 -9.73 -2.50
C LEU A 52 -12.08 -11.15 -2.72
N GLU A 53 -13.24 -11.51 -2.17
CA GLU A 53 -13.88 -12.80 -2.41
C GLU A 53 -14.27 -12.97 -3.88
N GLU A 54 -14.80 -11.94 -4.53
CA GLU A 54 -15.13 -11.98 -5.97
C GLU A 54 -13.89 -12.21 -6.87
N LEU A 55 -12.70 -11.78 -6.43
CA LEU A 55 -11.45 -12.03 -7.17
C LEU A 55 -11.11 -13.52 -7.31
N LYS A 56 -11.55 -14.37 -6.38
CA LYS A 56 -11.22 -15.81 -6.40
C LYS A 56 -11.73 -16.46 -7.68
N ASP A 57 -12.97 -16.14 -8.03
CA ASP A 57 -13.64 -16.70 -9.21
C ASP A 57 -13.25 -15.93 -10.48
N LYS A 58 -13.09 -14.61 -10.39
CA LYS A 58 -12.93 -13.77 -11.58
C LYS A 58 -11.54 -13.83 -12.21
N VAL A 59 -10.50 -13.87 -11.38
CA VAL A 59 -9.10 -13.73 -11.83
C VAL A 59 -8.18 -14.81 -11.28
N ASN A 60 -8.74 -15.91 -10.76
CA ASN A 60 -8.07 -17.11 -10.23
C ASN A 60 -7.22 -16.92 -8.95
N VAL A 61 -7.54 -15.92 -8.14
CA VAL A 61 -6.87 -15.69 -6.84
C VAL A 61 -7.20 -16.83 -5.86
N LYS A 62 -6.18 -17.39 -5.19
CA LYS A 62 -6.36 -18.43 -4.16
C LYS A 62 -6.59 -17.83 -2.76
N GLY A 63 -6.16 -16.60 -2.53
CA GLY A 63 -6.34 -15.89 -1.27
C GLY A 63 -5.48 -14.65 -1.19
N TRP A 64 -5.35 -14.09 0.00
CA TRP A 64 -4.57 -12.87 0.24
C TRP A 64 -3.91 -12.88 1.62
N ILE A 65 -2.86 -12.08 1.74
CA ILE A 65 -2.09 -11.91 2.96
C ILE A 65 -2.04 -10.42 3.29
N PHE A 66 -2.44 -10.09 4.52
CA PHE A 66 -2.32 -8.75 5.08
C PHE A 66 -1.15 -8.66 6.06
N SER A 67 -0.71 -7.45 6.37
CA SER A 67 0.21 -7.21 7.48
C SER A 67 -0.41 -7.65 8.81
N ARG A 68 0.41 -7.94 9.82
CA ARG A 68 -0.08 -8.28 11.17
C ARG A 68 -0.97 -7.18 11.76
N GLU A 69 -0.59 -5.93 11.53
CA GLU A 69 -1.32 -4.75 11.97
C GLU A 69 -2.71 -4.68 11.32
N MET A 70 -2.76 -4.78 9.99
CA MET A 70 -4.01 -4.77 9.23
C MET A 70 -4.89 -5.97 9.60
N THR A 71 -4.30 -7.16 9.75
CA THR A 71 -5.02 -8.37 10.19
C THR A 71 -5.66 -8.16 11.56
N SER A 72 -4.92 -7.57 12.51
CA SER A 72 -5.48 -7.27 13.83
C SER A 72 -6.60 -6.23 13.76
N PHE A 73 -6.51 -5.24 12.87
CA PHE A 73 -7.55 -4.22 12.70
C PHE A 73 -8.80 -4.80 12.05
N ILE A 74 -8.67 -5.58 10.97
CA ILE A 74 -9.78 -6.24 10.28
C ILE A 74 -10.55 -7.16 11.22
N LYS A 75 -9.84 -7.96 12.03
CA LYS A 75 -10.46 -8.92 12.95
C LYS A 75 -11.28 -8.23 14.04
N ASP A 76 -10.72 -7.19 14.64
CA ASP A 76 -11.38 -6.43 15.70
C ASP A 76 -10.78 -5.01 15.74
N PRO A 77 -11.40 -4.03 15.04
CA PRO A 77 -10.91 -2.66 15.01
C PRO A 77 -10.83 -2.05 16.39
N TYR A 78 -11.74 -2.42 17.29
CA TYR A 78 -11.85 -1.83 18.62
C TYR A 78 -10.69 -2.30 19.50
N ARG A 79 -10.51 -3.62 19.59
CA ARG A 79 -9.40 -4.22 20.34
C ARG A 79 -8.05 -3.83 19.75
N HIS A 80 -7.95 -3.66 18.43
CA HIS A 80 -6.72 -3.16 17.81
C HIS A 80 -6.34 -1.77 18.34
N LEU A 81 -7.29 -0.84 18.43
CA LEU A 81 -7.02 0.51 18.92
C LEU A 81 -6.69 0.53 20.41
N VAL A 82 -7.31 -0.34 21.22
CA VAL A 82 -6.94 -0.50 22.64
C VAL A 82 -5.47 -0.88 22.79
N LYS A 83 -4.94 -1.76 21.94
CA LYS A 83 -3.51 -2.14 21.97
C LYS A 83 -2.58 -0.94 21.75
N LYS A 84 -3.01 0.09 21.02
CA LYS A 84 -2.20 1.30 20.78
C LYS A 84 -2.00 2.16 22.02
N LEU A 85 -2.81 1.95 23.05
CA LEU A 85 -2.69 2.62 24.33
C LEU A 85 -1.72 1.91 25.28
N PHE A 86 -1.24 0.70 24.97
CA PHE A 86 -0.50 -0.14 25.91
C PHE A 86 0.67 0.60 26.59
N ILE A 87 1.56 1.20 25.81
CA ILE A 87 2.74 1.92 26.33
C ILE A 87 2.30 3.16 27.12
N TYR A 88 1.47 4.02 26.52
CA TYR A 88 1.03 5.26 27.16
C TYR A 88 0.26 5.03 28.46
N PHE A 89 -0.58 4.00 28.50
CA PHE A 89 -1.36 3.66 29.68
C PHE A 89 -0.47 3.10 30.78
N HIS A 90 0.54 2.30 30.43
CA HIS A 90 1.55 1.85 31.37
C HIS A 90 2.38 3.00 31.94
N ASP A 91 2.73 4.00 31.11
CA ASP A 91 3.41 5.20 31.59
C ASP A 91 2.53 6.04 32.52
N LEU A 92 1.22 6.12 32.26
CA LEU A 92 0.26 6.77 33.15
C LEU A 92 0.19 6.05 34.52
N LEU A 93 0.09 4.72 34.50
CA LEU A 93 0.05 3.88 35.72
C LEU A 93 1.29 4.07 36.58
N ARG A 94 2.44 4.30 35.96
CA ARG A 94 3.72 4.54 36.65
C ARG A 94 3.93 5.99 37.09
N GLY A 95 2.99 6.88 36.77
CA GLY A 95 3.09 8.31 37.03
C GLY A 95 4.13 9.03 36.17
N ARG A 96 4.57 8.41 35.06
CA ARG A 96 5.60 8.96 34.15
C ARG A 96 5.06 10.04 33.22
N ILE A 97 3.78 9.94 32.88
CA ILE A 97 3.07 10.97 32.12
C ILE A 97 1.83 11.40 32.91
N THR A 98 1.46 12.66 32.78
CA THR A 98 0.23 13.18 33.40
C THR A 98 -1.02 12.66 32.70
N VAL A 99 -2.18 12.83 33.32
CA VAL A 99 -3.47 12.49 32.71
C VAL A 99 -3.69 13.29 31.42
N GLU A 100 -3.33 14.58 31.42
CA GLU A 100 -3.45 15.48 30.27
C GLU A 100 -2.54 15.05 29.11
N GLU A 101 -1.32 14.62 29.42
CA GLU A 101 -0.39 14.06 28.44
C GLU A 101 -0.88 12.73 27.88
N PHE A 102 -1.40 11.84 28.73
CA PHE A 102 -2.01 10.59 28.28
C PHE A 102 -3.19 10.84 27.34
N ILE A 103 -4.10 11.75 27.70
CA ILE A 103 -5.26 12.09 26.86
C ILE A 103 -4.78 12.57 25.49
N THR A 104 -3.77 13.44 25.45
CA THR A 104 -3.23 14.00 24.21
C THR A 104 -2.55 12.93 23.35
N LYS A 105 -1.59 12.20 23.91
CA LYS A 105 -0.84 11.15 23.20
C LYS A 105 -1.73 9.98 22.78
N GLY A 106 -2.63 9.55 23.67
CA GLY A 106 -3.60 8.49 23.41
C GLY A 106 -4.56 8.84 22.28
N LYS A 107 -5.13 10.07 22.28
CA LYS A 107 -5.97 10.55 21.17
C LYS A 107 -5.23 10.55 19.85
N GLN A 108 -3.97 11.01 19.84
CA GLN A 108 -3.14 11.03 18.63
C GLN A 108 -2.85 9.62 18.12
N ALA A 109 -2.47 8.69 19.02
CA ALA A 109 -2.17 7.31 18.67
C ALA A 109 -3.39 6.58 18.08
N ILE A 110 -4.56 6.73 18.71
CA ILE A 110 -5.81 6.15 18.23
C ILE A 110 -6.18 6.72 16.86
N ASN A 111 -6.23 8.05 16.70
CA ASN A 111 -6.64 8.67 15.44
C ASN A 111 -5.68 8.35 14.29
N SER A 112 -4.38 8.32 14.56
CA SER A 112 -3.36 7.99 13.55
C SER A 112 -3.47 6.52 13.13
N SER A 113 -3.64 5.61 14.09
CA SER A 113 -3.83 4.18 13.82
C SER A 113 -5.12 3.92 13.04
N PHE A 114 -6.23 4.53 13.45
CA PHE A 114 -7.52 4.41 12.76
C PHE A 114 -7.41 4.92 11.32
N SER A 115 -6.94 6.16 11.13
CA SER A 115 -6.85 6.78 9.80
C SER A 115 -5.93 6.00 8.85
N SER A 116 -4.79 5.51 9.36
CA SER A 116 -3.85 4.71 8.56
C SER A 116 -4.47 3.39 8.08
N ASN A 117 -5.18 2.67 8.97
CA ASN A 117 -5.85 1.43 8.58
C ASN A 117 -7.01 1.68 7.61
N MET A 118 -7.81 2.73 7.83
CA MET A 118 -8.91 3.10 6.91
C MET A 118 -8.39 3.42 5.50
N ARG A 119 -7.28 4.17 5.40
CA ARG A 119 -6.59 4.43 4.13
C ARG A 119 -6.21 3.13 3.43
N SER A 120 -5.52 2.24 4.14
CA SER A 120 -5.08 0.98 3.56
C SER A 120 -6.26 0.08 3.14
N ILE A 121 -7.36 0.04 3.89
CA ILE A 121 -8.59 -0.68 3.48
C ILE A 121 -9.13 -0.13 2.16
N TYR A 122 -9.23 1.20 2.04
CA TYR A 122 -9.76 1.82 0.82
C TYR A 122 -8.85 1.61 -0.39
N GLN A 123 -7.53 1.69 -0.20
CA GLN A 123 -6.56 1.42 -1.27
C GLN A 123 -6.60 -0.05 -1.72
N ILE A 124 -6.72 -1.00 -0.78
CA ILE A 124 -6.87 -2.43 -1.11
C ILE A 124 -8.18 -2.65 -1.88
N TRP A 125 -9.28 -2.03 -1.43
CA TRP A 125 -10.57 -2.10 -2.12
C TRP A 125 -10.48 -1.54 -3.55
N GLY A 126 -9.90 -0.35 -3.74
CA GLY A 126 -9.79 0.28 -5.05
C GLY A 126 -8.86 -0.47 -6.00
N PHE A 127 -7.73 -0.97 -5.50
CA PHE A 127 -6.84 -1.86 -6.26
C PHE A 127 -7.57 -3.15 -6.70
N SER A 128 -8.25 -3.80 -5.76
CA SER A 128 -8.96 -5.05 -6.03
C SER A 128 -10.12 -4.83 -7.00
N SER A 129 -10.77 -3.67 -6.95
CA SER A 129 -11.84 -3.26 -7.88
C SER A 129 -11.34 -3.17 -9.33
N ILE A 130 -10.16 -2.58 -9.55
CA ILE A 130 -9.55 -2.48 -10.89
C ILE A 130 -9.18 -3.87 -11.41
N ILE A 131 -8.64 -4.74 -10.55
CA ILE A 131 -8.33 -6.13 -10.90
C ILE A 131 -9.60 -6.90 -11.28
N LEU A 132 -10.67 -6.76 -10.48
CA LEU A 132 -11.95 -7.43 -10.71
C LEU A 132 -12.49 -7.09 -12.10
N LEU A 133 -12.52 -5.80 -12.44
CA LEU A 133 -12.97 -5.31 -13.74
C LEU A 133 -12.09 -5.80 -14.89
N LEU A 134 -10.76 -5.85 -14.72
CA LEU A 134 -9.90 -6.47 -15.74
C LEU A 134 -10.20 -7.97 -15.90
N GLY A 135 -10.65 -8.64 -14.84
CA GLY A 135 -11.16 -10.01 -14.89
C GLY A 135 -12.40 -10.17 -15.77
N ASP A 136 -13.30 -9.18 -15.83
CA ASP A 136 -14.42 -9.16 -16.81
C ASP A 136 -13.92 -9.23 -18.25
N TYR A 137 -12.74 -8.66 -18.51
CA TYR A 137 -12.08 -8.71 -19.80
C TYR A 137 -11.22 -9.97 -20.00
N GLY A 138 -11.24 -10.95 -19.08
CA GLY A 138 -10.52 -12.22 -19.23
C GLY A 138 -9.04 -12.17 -18.83
N PHE A 139 -8.62 -11.15 -18.09
CA PHE A 139 -7.30 -11.13 -17.46
C PHE A 139 -7.27 -12.08 -16.26
N ASN A 140 -6.16 -12.78 -16.09
CA ASN A 140 -5.95 -13.68 -14.97
C ASN A 140 -4.68 -13.31 -14.22
N VAL A 141 -4.63 -13.57 -12.91
CA VAL A 141 -3.41 -13.41 -12.14
C VAL A 141 -2.38 -14.42 -12.66
N VAL A 142 -1.23 -13.93 -13.10
CA VAL A 142 -0.08 -14.74 -13.49
C VAL A 142 1.04 -14.65 -12.45
N TYR A 143 1.19 -13.50 -11.80
CA TYR A 143 2.07 -13.30 -10.66
C TYR A 143 1.31 -12.71 -9.46
N PRO A 144 1.56 -13.16 -8.22
CA PRO A 144 2.53 -14.21 -7.89
C PRO A 144 2.06 -15.59 -8.35
N GLU A 145 3.00 -16.50 -8.61
CA GLU A 145 2.75 -17.82 -9.19
C GLU A 145 1.81 -18.65 -8.32
N HIS A 146 1.95 -18.52 -6.99
CA HIS A 146 1.10 -19.17 -5.99
C HIS A 146 -0.30 -18.57 -5.87
N LYS A 147 -0.62 -17.47 -6.59
CA LYS A 147 -1.93 -16.79 -6.65
C LYS A 147 -2.46 -16.26 -5.31
N TYR A 148 -1.60 -16.04 -4.32
CA TYR A 148 -1.98 -15.30 -3.11
C TYR A 148 -1.56 -13.84 -3.23
N LEU A 149 -2.52 -12.93 -3.15
CA LEU A 149 -2.23 -11.50 -3.20
C LEU A 149 -1.56 -11.05 -1.91
N ASN A 150 -0.37 -10.46 -2.03
CA ASN A 150 0.35 -9.95 -0.86
C ASN A 150 0.21 -8.43 -0.77
N PHE A 151 -0.58 -8.00 0.22
CA PHE A 151 -0.77 -6.60 0.61
C PHE A 151 0.19 -6.15 1.71
N ASP A 152 0.93 -7.09 2.31
CA ASP A 152 1.96 -6.75 3.26
C ASP A 152 3.18 -6.12 2.58
N ARG A 153 3.85 -5.27 3.35
CA ARG A 153 5.00 -4.47 2.93
C ARG A 153 6.32 -5.17 3.20
N SER A 154 6.34 -6.20 4.05
CA SER A 154 7.55 -6.81 4.57
C SER A 154 8.12 -7.93 3.67
N GLY A 155 9.45 -8.05 3.62
CA GLY A 155 10.15 -9.20 3.02
C GLY A 155 10.48 -9.12 1.52
N LYS A 156 9.72 -8.35 0.71
CA LYS A 156 9.92 -8.28 -0.76
C LYS A 156 11.21 -7.55 -1.22
N GLN A 157 11.89 -6.86 -0.31
CA GLN A 157 12.99 -5.94 -0.59
C GLN A 157 14.39 -6.54 -0.39
N LYS A 158 14.45 -7.81 0.06
CA LYS A 158 15.72 -8.51 0.35
C LYS A 158 16.48 -8.92 -0.91
N LEU A 159 15.81 -8.95 -2.06
CA LEU A 159 16.35 -9.44 -3.33
C LEU A 159 16.97 -8.34 -4.20
N GLY A 160 17.10 -7.11 -3.69
CA GLY A 160 17.64 -5.99 -4.47
C GLY A 160 16.75 -5.55 -5.64
N ILE A 161 15.49 -6.00 -5.71
CA ILE A 161 14.50 -5.66 -6.74
C ILE A 161 13.24 -5.06 -6.11
N ILE A 162 12.42 -4.41 -6.93
CA ILE A 162 11.07 -3.97 -6.53
C ILE A 162 10.06 -4.75 -7.38
N PRO A 163 9.52 -5.88 -6.89
CA PRO A 163 8.60 -6.70 -7.64
C PRO A 163 7.16 -6.20 -7.56
N PRO A 164 6.29 -6.57 -8.52
CA PRO A 164 4.89 -6.20 -8.50
C PRO A 164 4.16 -6.78 -7.29
N ASN A 165 3.01 -6.21 -6.97
CA ASN A 165 2.02 -6.84 -6.12
C ASN A 165 1.25 -7.92 -6.89
N VAL A 166 0.89 -7.61 -8.14
CA VAL A 166 0.17 -8.50 -9.06
C VAL A 166 0.62 -8.25 -10.48
N VAL A 167 0.70 -9.31 -11.27
CA VAL A 167 0.65 -9.21 -12.74
C VAL A 167 -0.59 -9.93 -13.24
N LEU A 168 -1.40 -9.20 -13.99
CA LEU A 168 -2.55 -9.72 -14.72
C LEU A 168 -2.16 -9.92 -16.18
N GLN A 169 -2.57 -11.04 -16.79
CA GLN A 169 -2.29 -11.32 -18.19
C GLN A 169 -3.51 -11.92 -18.91
N ARG A 170 -3.67 -11.52 -20.18
CA ARG A 170 -4.61 -12.08 -21.15
C ARG A 170 -3.94 -12.13 -22.51
N LEU A 171 -3.79 -13.33 -23.08
CA LEU A 171 -3.16 -13.54 -24.39
C LEU A 171 -1.82 -12.79 -24.50
N SER A 172 -1.77 -11.70 -25.28
CA SER A 172 -0.60 -10.85 -25.54
C SER A 172 -0.55 -9.55 -24.71
N SER A 173 -1.52 -9.31 -23.82
CA SER A 173 -1.58 -8.12 -22.97
C SER A 173 -1.32 -8.50 -21.51
N ALA A 174 -0.56 -7.65 -20.82
CA ALA A 174 -0.33 -7.79 -19.39
C ALA A 174 -0.35 -6.42 -18.71
N PHE A 175 -0.67 -6.41 -17.42
CA PHE A 175 -0.55 -5.25 -16.54
C PHE A 175 0.13 -5.66 -15.24
N SER A 176 1.22 -4.98 -14.90
CA SER A 176 1.89 -5.13 -13.61
C SER A 176 1.54 -3.98 -12.69
N PHE A 177 1.10 -4.32 -11.47
CA PHE A 177 0.65 -3.37 -10.46
C PHE A 177 1.62 -3.33 -9.29
N PHE A 178 1.98 -2.13 -8.85
CA PHE A 178 2.88 -1.87 -7.74
C PHE A 178 2.21 -0.93 -6.75
N LEU A 179 1.97 -1.42 -5.53
CA LEU A 179 1.34 -0.66 -4.46
C LEU A 179 2.38 0.05 -3.62
N GLU A 180 2.21 1.36 -3.45
CA GLU A 180 3.05 2.26 -2.65
C GLU A 180 4.56 2.12 -2.98
N ALA A 181 4.88 2.03 -4.26
CA ALA A 181 6.24 1.99 -4.78
C ALA A 181 6.69 3.39 -5.25
N PRO A 182 7.99 3.69 -5.32
CA PRO A 182 9.12 2.85 -4.97
C PRO A 182 9.34 2.75 -3.46
N ARG A 183 9.90 1.62 -3.04
CA ARG A 183 10.31 1.44 -1.65
C ARG A 183 11.81 1.12 -1.57
N PRO A 184 12.43 1.38 -0.43
CA PRO A 184 13.81 1.00 -0.21
C PRO A 184 14.06 -0.49 -0.44
N ILE A 185 15.25 -0.84 -0.90
CA ILE A 185 15.73 -2.22 -1.00
C ILE A 185 16.84 -2.46 0.02
N ALA A 186 17.12 -3.73 0.33
CA ALA A 186 18.27 -4.08 1.15
C ALA A 186 19.57 -3.64 0.45
N TRP A 187 20.58 -3.33 1.24
CA TRP A 187 21.92 -2.90 0.81
C TRP A 187 22.95 -3.57 1.71
N GLU A 188 24.13 -3.89 1.17
CA GLU A 188 25.15 -4.66 1.89
C GLU A 188 26.22 -3.75 2.49
N ASP A 189 26.60 -2.67 1.80
CA ASP A 189 27.63 -1.74 2.24
C ASP A 189 27.28 -0.25 2.06
N GLY A 190 28.20 0.63 2.44
CA GLY A 190 28.01 2.09 2.36
C GLY A 190 27.88 2.63 0.93
N SER A 191 28.47 1.95 -0.07
CA SER A 191 28.37 2.34 -1.48
C SER A 191 27.02 1.93 -2.07
N ASP A 192 26.50 0.76 -1.69
CA ASP A 192 25.14 0.34 -2.00
C ASP A 192 24.11 1.28 -1.38
N LEU A 193 24.31 1.65 -0.11
CA LEU A 193 23.42 2.59 0.58
C LEU A 193 23.31 3.92 -0.18
N GLU A 194 24.41 4.48 -0.67
CA GLU A 194 24.40 5.71 -1.45
C GLU A 194 23.59 5.56 -2.75
N ARG A 195 23.73 4.43 -3.44
CA ARG A 195 22.97 4.12 -4.67
C ARG A 195 21.47 4.00 -4.39
N VAL A 196 21.10 3.26 -3.34
CA VAL A 196 19.69 2.99 -2.99
C VAL A 196 19.06 4.12 -2.18
N TRP A 197 19.84 5.07 -1.66
CA TRP A 197 19.36 6.19 -0.85
C TRP A 197 18.24 6.96 -1.55
N ARG A 198 18.35 7.11 -2.88
CA ARG A 198 17.35 7.75 -3.72
C ARG A 198 15.97 7.11 -3.54
N LEU A 199 15.85 5.80 -3.30
CA LEU A 199 14.56 5.12 -3.05
C LEU A 199 13.95 5.50 -1.69
N TYR A 200 14.76 5.83 -0.69
CA TYR A 200 14.28 6.27 0.63
C TYR A 200 13.63 7.65 0.57
N SER A 201 14.12 8.51 -0.32
CA SER A 201 13.64 9.88 -0.52
C SER A 201 12.63 10.04 -1.65
N THR A 202 12.52 9.06 -2.54
CA THR A 202 11.61 9.14 -3.68
C THR A 202 10.16 9.11 -3.21
N LEU A 203 9.35 9.98 -3.79
CA LEU A 203 7.93 10.11 -3.44
C LEU A 203 7.15 8.84 -3.79
N ARG A 204 6.19 8.44 -2.97
CA ARG A 204 5.45 7.19 -3.19
C ARG A 204 3.99 7.49 -3.52
N PRO A 205 3.58 7.38 -4.78
CA PRO A 205 2.17 7.28 -5.12
C PRO A 205 1.55 6.02 -4.53
N ASP A 206 0.23 6.03 -4.33
CA ASP A 206 -0.46 4.86 -3.80
C ASP A 206 -0.37 3.64 -4.72
N MET A 207 -0.38 3.85 -6.03
CA MET A 207 -0.21 2.78 -7.01
C MET A 207 0.47 3.25 -8.29
N MET A 208 1.36 2.40 -8.82
CA MET A 208 1.90 2.51 -10.17
C MET A 208 1.46 1.30 -10.99
N ILE A 209 1.07 1.54 -12.24
CA ILE A 209 0.65 0.50 -13.17
C ILE A 209 1.56 0.57 -14.40
N TYR A 210 2.05 -0.59 -14.82
CA TYR A 210 2.86 -0.76 -16.02
C TYR A 210 2.11 -1.61 -17.01
N ARG A 211 2.03 -1.16 -18.27
CA ARG A 211 1.66 -2.02 -19.39
C ARG A 211 2.78 -3.02 -19.64
N GLY A 212 2.41 -4.28 -19.84
CA GLY A 212 3.33 -5.41 -20.02
C GLY A 212 3.63 -6.17 -18.74
N PHE A 213 4.42 -7.23 -18.90
CA PHE A 213 4.86 -8.10 -17.81
C PHE A 213 6.14 -7.54 -17.19
N GLN A 214 5.99 -6.68 -16.18
CA GLN A 214 7.10 -6.08 -15.43
C GLN A 214 7.27 -6.79 -14.08
N ILE A 215 8.41 -7.48 -13.88
CA ILE A 215 8.74 -8.16 -12.61
C ILE A 215 9.63 -7.35 -11.67
N ASP A 216 10.25 -6.28 -12.19
CA ASP A 216 11.11 -5.38 -11.42
C ASP A 216 11.13 -3.98 -12.03
N ILE A 217 10.80 -2.97 -11.23
CA ILE A 217 10.76 -1.57 -11.66
C ILE A 217 12.01 -0.78 -11.25
N LEU A 218 12.98 -1.40 -10.59
CA LEU A 218 14.21 -0.71 -10.20
C LEU A 218 15.00 -0.23 -11.43
N ASP A 219 15.53 0.99 -11.35
CA ASP A 219 16.45 1.55 -12.35
C ASP A 219 17.44 2.50 -11.67
N LEU A 220 18.50 1.95 -11.08
CA LEU A 220 19.50 2.73 -10.36
C LEU A 220 20.57 3.35 -11.27
N GLU A 221 20.68 2.88 -12.51
CA GLU A 221 21.82 3.18 -13.39
C GLU A 221 21.49 4.23 -14.46
N ASN A 222 20.24 4.27 -14.95
CA ASN A 222 19.91 5.04 -16.15
C ASN A 222 18.95 6.21 -15.93
N SER A 223 18.67 6.56 -14.67
CA SER A 223 17.64 7.55 -14.37
C SER A 223 17.94 8.38 -13.12
N ASP A 224 17.59 9.67 -13.20
CA ASP A 224 17.55 10.58 -12.05
C ASP A 224 16.55 10.11 -10.98
N ILE A 225 15.56 9.32 -11.40
CA ILE A 225 14.55 8.69 -10.56
C ILE A 225 14.83 7.19 -10.52
N PRO A 226 14.99 6.57 -9.34
CA PRO A 226 15.49 5.20 -9.22
C PRO A 226 14.48 4.10 -9.62
N ILE A 227 13.52 4.41 -10.51
CA ILE A 227 12.59 3.45 -11.07
C ILE A 227 12.27 3.71 -12.54
N LYS A 228 11.86 2.63 -13.22
CA LYS A 228 11.33 2.65 -14.58
C LYS A 228 10.07 3.50 -14.67
N ARG A 229 9.91 4.21 -15.79
CA ARG A 229 8.75 5.05 -16.11
C ARG A 229 7.43 4.23 -16.16
N PRO A 230 6.43 4.51 -15.30
CA PRO A 230 5.15 3.79 -15.28
C PRO A 230 4.23 4.19 -16.46
N SER A 231 3.22 3.37 -16.72
CA SER A 231 2.12 3.72 -17.65
C SER A 231 1.12 4.65 -16.97
N TYR A 232 0.68 4.28 -15.76
CA TYR A 232 -0.24 5.07 -14.95
C TYR A 232 0.30 5.27 -13.54
N ILE A 233 -0.09 6.38 -12.95
CA ILE A 233 0.06 6.64 -11.52
C ILE A 233 -1.32 6.89 -10.95
N LEU A 234 -1.66 6.23 -9.86
CA LEU A 234 -2.95 6.38 -9.23
C LEU A 234 -2.80 6.75 -7.76
N GLU A 235 -3.58 7.74 -7.34
CA GLU A 235 -3.67 8.21 -5.97
C GLU A 235 -5.12 8.07 -5.48
N PHE A 236 -5.30 7.40 -4.35
CA PHE A 236 -6.62 7.26 -3.74
C PHE A 236 -6.83 8.38 -2.72
N LYS A 237 -8.04 8.93 -2.70
CA LYS A 237 -8.46 9.96 -1.74
C LYS A 237 -9.70 9.52 -0.99
N GLU A 238 -9.45 8.93 0.17
CA GLU A 238 -10.44 8.30 1.05
C GLU A 238 -11.09 9.25 2.05
N LEU A 239 -10.42 10.35 2.41
CA LEU A 239 -10.90 11.24 3.48
C LEU A 239 -11.91 12.27 2.97
N ASP A 240 -12.88 12.62 3.81
CA ASP A 240 -13.74 13.76 3.53
C ASP A 240 -12.91 15.05 3.47
N ASN A 241 -13.30 15.98 2.58
CA ASN A 241 -12.63 17.27 2.41
C ASN A 241 -11.11 17.17 2.15
N TRP A 242 -10.63 16.05 1.61
CA TRP A 242 -9.20 15.80 1.43
C TRP A 242 -8.50 16.93 0.66
N TRP A 243 -9.17 17.56 -0.32
CA TRP A 243 -8.64 18.66 -1.11
C TRP A 243 -8.32 19.93 -0.31
N LYS A 244 -8.92 20.11 0.87
CA LYS A 244 -8.63 21.25 1.77
C LYS A 244 -7.35 21.04 2.57
N ARG A 245 -6.83 19.81 2.63
CA ARG A 245 -5.70 19.44 3.49
C ARG A 245 -4.37 19.92 2.90
N TRP A 246 -3.43 20.18 3.79
CA TRP A 246 -2.05 20.48 3.46
C TRP A 246 -1.19 19.24 3.73
N ARG A 247 -0.25 18.97 2.82
CA ARG A 247 0.82 17.99 3.00
C ARG A 247 2.14 18.72 3.17
N TYR A 248 2.89 18.34 4.20
CA TYR A 248 4.22 18.85 4.45
C TYR A 248 5.24 17.93 3.77
N LEU A 249 5.98 18.49 2.82
CA LEU A 249 7.10 17.86 2.15
C LEU A 249 8.38 18.29 2.87
N LYS A 250 9.15 17.33 3.38
CA LYS A 250 10.49 17.62 3.91
C LYS A 250 11.46 17.86 2.74
N GLU A 251 12.28 18.91 2.83
CA GLU A 251 13.33 19.17 1.85
C GLU A 251 14.39 18.05 1.85
N TYR A 252 14.88 17.75 0.65
CA TYR A 252 15.77 16.65 0.34
C TYR A 252 17.24 17.04 0.51
N LYS A 253 17.98 16.22 1.29
CA LYS A 253 19.44 16.13 1.26
C LYS A 253 19.82 14.65 1.34
N PRO A 254 20.58 14.08 0.39
CA PRO A 254 21.05 12.70 0.50
C PRO A 254 21.94 12.56 1.73
N LEU A 255 21.72 11.51 2.53
CA LEU A 255 22.55 11.22 3.69
C LEU A 255 23.69 10.30 3.26
N SER A 256 24.89 10.54 3.78
CA SER A 256 25.96 9.54 3.69
C SER A 256 25.65 8.35 4.61
N GLY A 257 26.24 7.18 4.36
CA GLY A 257 26.07 6.02 5.24
C GLY A 257 26.47 6.27 6.69
N ASN A 258 27.49 7.11 6.91
CA ASN A 258 27.90 7.56 8.24
C ASN A 258 26.84 8.46 8.89
N GLU A 259 26.21 9.37 8.13
CA GLU A 259 25.12 10.20 8.65
C GLU A 259 23.88 9.38 9.01
N TRP A 260 23.52 8.37 8.20
CA TRP A 260 22.44 7.45 8.52
C TRP A 260 22.73 6.64 9.79
N ARG A 261 23.94 6.05 9.89
CA ARG A 261 24.37 5.30 11.08
C ARG A 261 24.33 6.19 12.33
N ALA A 262 24.80 7.42 12.22
CA ALA A 262 24.77 8.40 13.31
C ALA A 262 23.34 8.75 13.74
N ARG A 263 22.41 8.94 12.80
CA ARG A 263 20.98 9.16 13.10
C ARG A 263 20.32 7.93 13.73
N TRP A 264 20.64 6.72 13.25
CA TRP A 264 20.12 5.48 13.82
C TRP A 264 20.63 5.25 15.25
N ILE A 265 21.93 5.44 15.49
CA ILE A 265 22.54 5.40 16.83
C ILE A 265 21.88 6.42 17.75
N LYS A 266 21.69 7.67 17.29
CA LYS A 266 20.96 8.70 18.04
C LYS A 266 19.53 8.25 18.36
N GLY A 267 18.81 7.66 17.40
CA GLY A 267 17.47 7.10 17.62
C GLY A 267 17.45 5.98 18.68
N LEU A 268 18.46 5.11 18.67
CA LEU A 268 18.61 4.03 19.64
C LEU A 268 18.91 4.57 21.04
N TYR A 269 19.84 5.52 21.17
CA TYR A 269 20.11 6.20 22.45
C TYR A 269 18.91 6.99 22.93
N ASN A 270 18.20 7.71 22.06
CA ASN A 270 16.95 8.40 22.39
C ASN A 270 15.90 7.43 22.96
N GLY A 271 15.84 6.19 22.46
CA GLY A 271 14.97 5.14 23.01
C GLY A 271 15.46 4.55 24.35
N LEU A 272 16.75 4.67 24.65
CA LEU A 272 17.39 4.14 25.86
C LEU A 272 17.63 5.19 26.96
N VAL A 273 17.33 6.47 26.71
CA VAL A 273 17.54 7.56 27.69
C VAL A 273 16.89 7.25 29.02
N GLU A 274 15.71 6.62 29.01
CA GLU A 274 14.99 6.25 30.22
C GLU A 274 15.67 5.15 31.05
N VAL A 275 16.54 4.35 30.42
CA VAL A 275 17.34 3.31 31.10
C VAL A 275 18.71 3.87 31.50
N LEU A 276 19.27 4.73 30.67
CA LEU A 276 20.63 5.25 30.82
C LEU A 276 20.69 6.55 31.64
N ASN A 277 19.54 7.18 31.96
CA ASN A 277 19.38 8.46 32.67
C ASN A 277 20.18 9.66 32.09
N LYS A 278 20.83 9.48 30.94
CA LYS A 278 21.70 10.44 30.29
C LYS A 278 21.78 10.11 28.80
N LEU A 279 21.61 11.12 27.96
CA LEU A 279 22.04 11.04 26.56
C LEU A 279 23.56 11.24 26.50
N PRO A 280 24.31 10.45 25.71
CA PRO A 280 25.70 10.77 25.43
C PRO A 280 25.83 12.20 24.91
N GLU A 281 26.75 12.97 25.48
CA GLU A 281 26.96 14.39 25.15
C GLU A 281 27.44 14.58 23.70
N ASP A 282 28.13 13.58 23.16
CA ASP A 282 28.72 13.59 21.81
C ASP A 282 27.74 13.14 20.70
N LEU A 283 26.43 13.08 20.98
CA LEU A 283 25.46 12.70 19.96
C LEU A 283 25.38 13.78 18.87
N PRO A 284 25.53 13.42 17.58
CA PRO A 284 25.51 14.40 16.50
C PRO A 284 24.15 15.11 16.41
N ASP A 285 24.19 16.42 16.21
CA ASP A 285 22.99 17.23 16.02
C ASP A 285 22.72 17.47 14.53
N PHE A 286 21.46 17.28 14.14
CA PHE A 286 21.04 17.35 12.74
C PHE A 286 20.00 18.46 12.61
N LYS A 287 20.32 19.52 11.85
CA LYS A 287 19.35 20.60 11.57
C LYS A 287 18.18 20.05 10.77
N ASP A 288 16.96 20.32 11.23
CA ASP A 288 15.74 20.04 10.47
C ASP A 288 15.70 20.89 9.19
N SER A 289 15.41 20.24 8.06
CA SER A 289 15.25 20.94 6.78
C SER A 289 13.94 21.73 6.74
N LYS A 290 13.89 22.82 5.97
CA LYS A 290 12.67 23.61 5.82
C LYS A 290 11.61 22.74 5.15
N SER A 291 10.41 22.67 5.74
CA SER A 291 9.29 21.94 5.15
C SER A 291 8.54 22.83 4.16
N LYS A 292 8.32 22.34 2.93
CA LYS A 292 7.41 22.96 1.97
C LYS A 292 6.02 22.39 2.17
N ARG A 293 4.98 23.22 2.14
CA ARG A 293 3.58 22.76 2.18
C ARG A 293 2.98 22.81 0.79
N ILE A 294 2.28 21.76 0.41
CA ILE A 294 1.47 21.71 -0.82
C ILE A 294 0.05 21.28 -0.48
N ARG A 295 -0.92 21.63 -1.32
CA ARG A 295 -2.28 21.12 -1.16
C ARG A 295 -2.35 19.65 -1.56
N GLU A 296 -3.26 18.91 -0.95
CA GLU A 296 -3.39 17.47 -1.20
C GLU A 296 -3.75 17.16 -2.68
N TYR A 297 -4.49 18.05 -3.35
CA TYR A 297 -4.81 17.90 -4.78
C TYR A 297 -3.61 18.18 -5.69
N GLU A 298 -2.55 18.81 -5.19
CA GLU A 298 -1.34 19.11 -5.97
C GLU A 298 -0.36 17.94 -6.01
N ILE A 299 -0.54 16.95 -5.14
CA ILE A 299 0.35 15.79 -5.03
C ILE A 299 0.42 14.98 -6.32
N ILE A 300 -0.72 14.80 -7.00
CA ILE A 300 -0.76 14.03 -8.24
C ILE A 300 0.02 14.72 -9.35
N TYR A 301 0.03 16.07 -9.39
CA TYR A 301 0.89 16.82 -10.31
C TYR A 301 2.36 16.64 -10.01
N LEU A 302 2.72 16.64 -8.72
CA LEU A 302 4.09 16.37 -8.31
C LEU A 302 4.53 14.97 -8.76
N TYR A 303 3.67 13.96 -8.63
CA TYR A 303 3.95 12.62 -9.15
C TYR A 303 4.06 12.59 -10.67
N ASN A 304 3.13 13.21 -11.39
CA ASN A 304 3.17 13.27 -12.85
C ASN A 304 4.42 13.98 -13.37
N ASN A 305 4.85 15.06 -12.73
CA ASN A 305 6.04 15.82 -13.14
C ASN A 305 7.34 15.03 -12.90
N ILE A 306 7.40 14.30 -11.78
CA ILE A 306 8.56 13.48 -11.44
C ILE A 306 8.59 12.25 -12.35
N TYR A 307 7.58 11.39 -12.25
CA TYR A 307 7.60 10.09 -12.90
C TYR A 307 7.23 10.09 -14.37
N LYS A 308 6.55 11.16 -14.83
CA LYS A 308 6.11 11.34 -16.22
C LYS A 308 5.42 10.08 -16.73
N PRO A 309 4.25 9.67 -16.21
CA PRO A 309 3.59 8.45 -16.70
C PRO A 309 3.45 8.47 -18.23
N LYS A 310 3.50 7.29 -18.87
CA LYS A 310 3.36 7.20 -20.34
C LYS A 310 1.96 7.63 -20.80
N ASP A 311 0.96 7.28 -20.00
CA ASP A 311 -0.44 7.51 -20.32
C ASP A 311 -0.98 8.70 -19.51
N LYS A 312 -1.29 8.52 -18.21
CA LYS A 312 -1.83 9.60 -17.38
C LYS A 312 -1.68 9.37 -15.87
N GLY A 313 -1.85 10.46 -15.13
CA GLY A 313 -2.12 10.40 -13.69
C GLY A 313 -3.61 10.19 -13.44
N VAL A 314 -3.95 9.48 -12.37
CA VAL A 314 -5.32 9.15 -11.99
C VAL A 314 -5.55 9.53 -10.54
N LEU A 315 -6.63 10.26 -10.29
CA LEU A 315 -7.07 10.65 -8.97
C LEU A 315 -8.41 9.98 -8.69
N ALA A 316 -8.43 9.04 -7.76
CA ALA A 316 -9.62 8.28 -7.40
C ALA A 316 -10.18 8.80 -6.06
N SER A 317 -11.28 9.56 -6.10
CA SER A 317 -11.88 10.13 -4.90
C SER A 317 -13.10 9.37 -4.42
N ARG A 318 -13.09 8.98 -3.12
CA ARG A 318 -14.24 8.34 -2.48
C ARG A 318 -15.45 9.27 -2.44
N VAL A 319 -15.22 10.55 -2.22
CA VAL A 319 -16.25 11.57 -2.02
C VAL A 319 -16.30 12.51 -3.21
N THR A 320 -17.44 13.18 -3.41
CA THR A 320 -17.58 14.21 -4.43
C THR A 320 -16.55 15.32 -4.26
N VAL A 321 -15.73 15.53 -5.28
CA VAL A 321 -14.79 16.64 -5.38
C VAL A 321 -15.55 17.91 -5.78
N SER A 322 -15.30 19.02 -5.08
CA SER A 322 -15.92 20.30 -5.42
C SER A 322 -15.54 20.77 -6.82
N GLU A 323 -16.48 21.37 -7.55
CA GLU A 323 -16.25 21.89 -8.91
C GLU A 323 -15.08 22.87 -9.01
N GLU A 324 -14.83 23.70 -7.99
CA GLU A 324 -13.66 24.58 -7.92
C GLU A 324 -12.32 23.82 -8.00
N ILE A 325 -12.27 22.61 -7.45
CA ILE A 325 -11.07 21.77 -7.49
C ILE A 325 -11.01 21.01 -8.81
N LYS A 326 -12.15 20.55 -9.35
CA LYS A 326 -12.18 19.91 -10.67
C LYS A 326 -11.69 20.85 -11.76
N THR A 327 -12.06 22.12 -11.74
CA THR A 327 -11.57 23.12 -12.71
C THR A 327 -10.09 23.44 -12.54
N LYS A 328 -9.55 23.29 -11.33
CA LYS A 328 -8.09 23.40 -11.05
C LYS A 328 -7.33 22.13 -11.42
N ILE A 329 -8.01 20.99 -11.55
CA ILE A 329 -7.41 19.74 -12.02
C ILE A 329 -7.41 19.78 -13.55
N ASN A 330 -6.23 19.77 -14.16
CA ASN A 330 -6.09 19.84 -15.61
C ASN A 330 -6.55 18.53 -16.27
N ASN A 331 -6.73 18.59 -17.59
CA ASN A 331 -7.17 17.43 -18.37
C ASN A 331 -6.12 16.30 -18.47
N GLU A 332 -4.90 16.49 -17.96
CA GLU A 332 -3.85 15.46 -17.94
C GLU A 332 -4.05 14.45 -16.79
N ILE A 333 -4.90 14.79 -15.82
CA ILE A 333 -5.29 13.91 -14.71
C ILE A 333 -6.70 13.38 -14.97
N MET A 334 -6.84 12.06 -15.01
CA MET A 334 -8.15 11.41 -14.98
C MET A 334 -8.69 11.47 -13.54
N VAL A 335 -9.79 12.20 -13.34
CA VAL A 335 -10.46 12.28 -12.05
C VAL A 335 -11.63 11.30 -12.05
N ILE A 336 -11.57 10.29 -11.18
CA ILE A 336 -12.67 9.37 -10.92
C ILE A 336 -13.32 9.83 -9.62
N ASP A 337 -14.51 10.41 -9.73
CA ASP A 337 -15.17 11.14 -8.64
C ASP A 337 -16.34 10.36 -8.03
N ASN A 338 -16.66 10.66 -6.77
CA ASN A 338 -17.79 10.10 -6.02
C ASN A 338 -17.84 8.56 -6.12
N ILE A 339 -16.71 7.93 -5.83
CA ILE A 339 -16.54 6.48 -5.96
C ILE A 339 -17.30 5.73 -4.86
N ALA A 340 -17.31 6.26 -3.64
CA ALA A 340 -17.80 5.56 -2.45
C ALA A 340 -17.22 4.13 -2.37
N PHE A 341 -18.04 3.10 -2.55
CA PHE A 341 -17.61 1.70 -2.66
C PHE A 341 -18.19 1.03 -3.93
N ASN A 342 -18.41 1.81 -4.98
CA ASN A 342 -18.90 1.32 -6.27
C ASN A 342 -17.72 1.06 -7.22
N TYR A 343 -17.38 -0.21 -7.42
CA TYR A 343 -16.22 -0.60 -8.24
C TYR A 343 -16.41 -0.26 -9.73
N ASN A 344 -17.64 -0.23 -10.25
CA ASN A 344 -17.94 0.15 -11.66
C ASN A 344 -17.48 1.57 -11.99
N LYS A 345 -17.24 2.43 -11.00
CA LYS A 345 -16.65 3.76 -11.22
C LYS A 345 -15.25 3.71 -11.83
N PHE A 346 -14.56 2.57 -11.76
CA PHE A 346 -13.26 2.38 -12.41
C PHE A 346 -13.35 1.88 -13.86
N GLU A 347 -14.55 1.67 -14.43
CA GLU A 347 -14.72 1.23 -15.83
C GLU A 347 -13.99 2.13 -16.83
N ASP A 348 -14.14 3.45 -16.73
CA ASP A 348 -13.45 4.40 -17.63
C ASP A 348 -11.93 4.28 -17.59
N LEU A 349 -11.37 3.99 -16.40
CA LEU A 349 -9.94 3.74 -16.25
C LEU A 349 -9.54 2.42 -16.91
N VAL A 350 -10.32 1.36 -16.68
CA VAL A 350 -10.04 0.04 -17.26
C VAL A 350 -10.16 0.09 -18.78
N ASP A 351 -11.16 0.78 -19.31
CA ASP A 351 -11.33 0.98 -20.75
C ASP A 351 -10.15 1.75 -21.36
N ASP A 352 -9.68 2.81 -20.69
CA ASP A 352 -8.48 3.53 -21.12
C ASP A 352 -7.23 2.64 -21.06
N MET A 353 -7.09 1.84 -20.00
CA MET A 353 -6.05 0.82 -19.90
C MET A 353 -6.14 -0.17 -21.06
N LEU A 354 -7.32 -0.57 -21.52
CA LEU A 354 -7.46 -1.51 -22.64
C LEU A 354 -7.25 -0.87 -24.02
N ARG A 355 -7.56 0.42 -24.20
CA ARG A 355 -7.39 1.12 -25.49
C ARG A 355 -5.93 1.22 -25.93
N GLY A 356 -5.00 1.38 -25.00
CA GLY A 356 -3.55 1.44 -25.28
C GLY A 356 -2.87 0.10 -25.58
N ASN A 357 -3.61 -0.92 -26.03
CA ASN A 357 -3.07 -2.24 -26.40
C ASN A 357 -2.19 -2.15 -27.65
N VAL A 358 -0.93 -1.75 -27.47
CA VAL A 358 0.16 -2.22 -28.33
C VAL A 358 0.67 -3.50 -27.70
N VAL A 359 0.57 -4.58 -28.48
CA VAL A 359 1.32 -5.84 -28.36
C VAL A 359 2.58 -5.59 -27.54
N GLY A 360 2.65 -6.15 -26.33
CA GLY A 360 3.90 -6.12 -25.59
C GLY A 360 5.00 -6.59 -26.53
N LYS A 361 6.17 -5.96 -26.54
CA LYS A 361 7.37 -6.44 -27.25
C LYS A 361 7.90 -7.77 -26.68
N GLY A 362 7.03 -8.66 -26.21
CA GLY A 362 7.25 -10.09 -26.20
C GLY A 362 6.40 -10.63 -27.33
N GLU A 363 7.02 -11.32 -28.28
CA GLU A 363 6.35 -12.00 -29.39
C GLU A 363 4.98 -12.51 -28.96
N VAL A 364 3.96 -12.25 -29.78
CA VAL A 364 2.72 -13.02 -29.66
C VAL A 364 3.16 -14.48 -29.64
N ASP A 365 2.98 -15.15 -28.52
CA ASP A 365 3.35 -16.55 -28.38
C ASP A 365 2.30 -17.35 -29.17
N VAL A 366 2.53 -17.40 -30.49
CA VAL A 366 1.68 -18.11 -31.45
C VAL A 366 1.60 -19.57 -31.05
N THR A 367 2.66 -20.13 -30.46
CA THR A 367 2.68 -21.49 -29.93
C THR A 367 1.65 -21.66 -28.83
N ARG A 368 1.63 -20.77 -27.84
CA ARG A 368 0.64 -20.80 -26.75
C ARG A 368 -0.78 -20.53 -27.24
N LEU A 369 -0.96 -19.62 -28.19
CA LEU A 369 -2.27 -19.36 -28.80
C LEU A 369 -2.78 -20.55 -29.61
N ALA A 370 -1.92 -21.15 -30.44
CA ALA A 370 -2.22 -22.34 -31.21
C ALA A 370 -2.52 -23.52 -30.30
N TYR A 371 -1.78 -23.67 -29.20
CA TYR A 371 -2.04 -24.71 -28.20
C TYR A 371 -3.39 -24.50 -27.49
N LYS A 372 -3.71 -23.28 -27.06
CA LYS A 372 -5.00 -22.99 -26.43
C LYS A 372 -6.16 -23.24 -27.40
N PHE A 373 -6.04 -22.79 -28.64
CA PHE A 373 -7.02 -23.05 -29.70
C PHE A 373 -7.18 -24.55 -29.99
N ALA A 374 -6.06 -25.28 -30.04
CA ALA A 374 -6.02 -26.72 -30.20
C ALA A 374 -6.74 -27.46 -29.06
N LEU A 375 -6.61 -26.99 -27.81
CA LEU A 375 -7.32 -27.55 -26.67
C LEU A 375 -8.83 -27.24 -26.69
N GLU A 376 -9.23 -26.03 -27.09
CA GLU A 376 -10.65 -25.67 -27.25
C GLU A 376 -11.33 -26.50 -28.35
N ARG A 377 -10.58 -26.94 -29.36
CA ARG A 377 -11.05 -27.79 -30.47
C ARG A 377 -10.35 -29.14 -30.47
N LYS A 378 -10.25 -29.76 -29.29
CA LYS A 378 -9.46 -30.97 -29.04
C LYS A 378 -9.68 -32.08 -30.09
N ASP A 379 -10.93 -32.41 -30.40
CA ASP A 379 -11.24 -33.51 -31.33
C ASP A 379 -10.78 -33.22 -32.76
N GLU A 380 -10.94 -31.97 -33.21
CA GLU A 380 -10.46 -31.53 -34.52
C GLU A 380 -8.94 -31.49 -34.60
N PHE A 381 -8.30 -31.04 -33.51
CA PHE A 381 -6.84 -31.00 -33.42
C PHE A 381 -6.24 -32.41 -33.38
N LEU A 382 -6.82 -33.34 -32.61
CA LEU A 382 -6.40 -34.74 -32.59
C LEU A 382 -6.58 -35.41 -33.97
N LYS A 383 -7.68 -35.11 -34.67
CA LYS A 383 -7.90 -35.58 -36.04
C LYS A 383 -6.87 -35.00 -37.01
N TRP A 384 -6.56 -33.70 -36.87
CA TRP A 384 -5.52 -33.05 -37.67
C TRP A 384 -4.14 -33.68 -37.43
N LEU A 385 -3.74 -33.89 -36.17
CA LEU A 385 -2.48 -34.56 -35.80
C LEU A 385 -2.37 -35.96 -36.40
N LYS A 386 -3.44 -36.75 -36.33
CA LYS A 386 -3.51 -38.08 -36.94
C LYS A 386 -3.33 -38.02 -38.46
N ASN A 387 -3.92 -37.04 -39.12
CA ASN A 387 -3.73 -36.82 -40.56
C ASN A 387 -2.30 -36.38 -40.93
N GLN A 388 -1.54 -35.85 -39.98
CA GLN A 388 -0.10 -35.56 -40.14
C GLN A 388 0.79 -36.75 -39.78
N GLY A 389 0.23 -37.93 -39.45
CA GLY A 389 0.98 -39.13 -39.08
C GLY A 389 1.53 -39.11 -37.65
N ILE A 390 0.99 -38.26 -36.78
CA ILE A 390 1.37 -38.16 -35.37
C ILE A 390 0.31 -38.89 -34.53
N ASP A 391 0.66 -40.09 -34.06
CA ASP A 391 -0.19 -40.91 -33.18
C ASP A 391 0.39 -40.93 -31.75
N ASN A 392 -0.48 -40.96 -30.73
CA ASN A 392 -0.16 -41.04 -29.29
C ASN A 392 0.48 -39.79 -28.63
N ILE A 393 -0.19 -38.63 -28.65
CA ILE A 393 0.18 -37.48 -27.80
C ILE A 393 -0.67 -37.50 -26.52
N ASP A 394 0.00 -37.58 -25.37
CA ASP A 394 -0.63 -37.38 -24.06
C ASP A 394 -0.70 -35.88 -23.73
N LEU A 395 -1.85 -35.26 -24.02
CA LEU A 395 -2.10 -33.85 -23.72
C LEU A 395 -2.40 -33.58 -22.24
N SER A 396 -2.32 -34.57 -21.35
CA SER A 396 -2.69 -34.41 -19.93
C SER A 396 -1.57 -33.93 -19.01
N ASN A 397 -0.30 -33.88 -19.48
CA ASN A 397 0.87 -33.72 -18.61
C ASN A 397 1.70 -32.42 -18.77
N ASP A 398 1.41 -31.55 -19.75
CA ASP A 398 2.21 -30.32 -19.96
C ASP A 398 1.59 -29.10 -19.27
N PHE A 399 1.71 -29.03 -17.94
CA PHE A 399 1.27 -27.89 -17.12
C PHE A 399 2.42 -27.10 -16.45
N ASN A 400 3.66 -27.25 -16.92
CA ASN A 400 4.81 -26.54 -16.35
C ASN A 400 5.64 -25.80 -17.42
N TYR A 401 5.16 -24.66 -17.90
CA TYR A 401 5.99 -23.62 -18.55
C TYR A 401 5.55 -22.22 -18.14
#